data_AF-A0A918JT97-F1
#
_entry.id   AF-A0A918JT97-F1
#
_cell.length_a   1.000
_cell.length_b   1.000
_cell.length_c   1.000
_cell.angle_alpha   90.00
_cell.angle_beta   90.00
_cell.angle_gamma   90.00
#
_symmetry.space_group_name_H-M   'P 1'
#
loop_
_entity.id
_entity.type
_entity.pdbx_description
1 polymer ?
#
loop_
_entity_poly.entity_id
_entity_poly.type
_entity_poly.pdbx_seq_one_letter_code
_entity_poly.pdbx_strand_id
1 'polypeptide(L)'
;MATKFSTTVKMTPETVQALKDQGYSLYGFKSVEASGSGEPTVWFKLDQNKLLTNTLITWEEEFQGYNSTSQVSDNVTITASNTINTNINDLITINAAGNLSSTNNGPQGAISFLNMAPQQFTVGISQKVDNETNVLCAFPILGNGAARAITPITTIALIFSTSVIETATVITRAMSSGALISLTGAPGNSRIVNFGLDTGWSAEGATWLTNFNAFTSMSSLLIQSPSNSNDRKLESEHSLLEKV
;
A
#
# COMPACT_ATOMS: atom_id res chain seq x y z
N MET A 1 -10.98 9.24 16.87
CA MET A 1 -11.49 9.38 15.49
C MET A 1 -10.39 8.91 14.56
N ALA A 2 -10.70 8.12 13.53
CA ALA A 2 -9.70 7.65 12.58
C ALA A 2 -9.12 8.84 11.79
N THR A 3 -7.81 8.80 11.54
CA THR A 3 -7.14 9.80 10.70
C THR A 3 -7.62 9.64 9.27
N LYS A 4 -8.10 10.73 8.65
CA LYS A 4 -8.55 10.73 7.26
C LYS A 4 -7.46 11.27 6.34
N PHE A 5 -7.41 10.71 5.14
CA PHE A 5 -6.51 11.12 4.08
C PHE A 5 -7.26 11.25 2.76
N SER A 6 -6.73 12.06 1.85
CA SER A 6 -7.28 12.16 0.50
C SER A 6 -6.23 12.43 -0.56
N THR A 7 -6.54 12.00 -1.78
CA THR A 7 -5.80 12.42 -2.97
C THR A 7 -6.78 12.76 -4.07
N THR A 8 -6.62 13.94 -4.68
CA THR A 8 -7.42 14.35 -5.83
C THR A 8 -6.58 14.28 -7.08
N VAL A 9 -7.03 13.49 -8.06
CA VAL A 9 -6.47 13.45 -9.41
C VAL A 9 -7.23 14.44 -10.28
N LYS A 10 -6.54 15.49 -10.73
CA LYS A 10 -7.03 16.48 -11.68
C LYS A 10 -6.69 16.06 -13.11
N MET A 11 -7.69 16.08 -13.97
CA MET A 11 -7.59 15.76 -15.39
C MET A 11 -8.42 16.76 -16.20
N THR A 12 -8.01 16.99 -17.45
CA THR A 12 -8.84 17.76 -18.39
C THR A 12 -10.06 16.93 -18.84
N PRO A 13 -11.15 17.56 -19.29
CA PRO A 13 -12.30 16.83 -19.86
C PRO A 13 -11.90 15.88 -20.99
N GLU A 14 -10.98 16.30 -21.86
CA GLU A 14 -10.47 15.51 -22.99
C GLU A 14 -9.71 14.27 -22.51
N THR A 15 -8.89 14.42 -21.45
CA THR A 15 -8.17 13.30 -20.83
C THR A 15 -9.15 12.29 -20.23
N VAL A 16 -10.17 12.75 -19.49
CA VAL A 16 -11.19 11.87 -18.90
C VAL A 16 -11.95 11.12 -19.98
N GLN A 17 -12.38 11.81 -21.04
CA GLN A 17 -13.11 11.20 -22.15
C GLN A 17 -12.27 10.13 -22.84
N ALA A 18 -11.01 10.44 -23.17
CA ALA A 18 -10.13 9.50 -23.83
C ALA A 18 -9.83 8.25 -22.99
N LEU A 19 -9.62 8.40 -21.67
CA LEU A 19 -9.44 7.27 -20.76
C LEU A 19 -10.68 6.38 -20.73
N LYS A 20 -11.88 6.98 -20.69
CA LYS A 20 -13.15 6.24 -20.75
C LYS A 20 -13.31 5.47 -22.06
N ASP A 21 -13.07 6.14 -23.18
CA ASP A 21 -13.25 5.54 -24.52
C ASP A 21 -12.27 4.39 -24.78
N GLN A 22 -11.07 4.46 -24.20
CA GLN A 22 -10.04 3.43 -24.32
C GLN A 22 -10.11 2.36 -23.22
N GLY A 23 -11.07 2.44 -22.30
CA GLY A 23 -11.30 1.41 -21.29
C GLY A 23 -10.33 1.44 -20.11
N TYR A 24 -9.73 2.59 -19.80
CA TYR A 24 -8.81 2.72 -18.68
C TYR A 24 -9.53 2.82 -17.34
N SER A 25 -9.08 2.03 -16.37
CA SER A 25 -9.43 2.17 -14.95
C SER A 25 -8.23 2.72 -14.17
N LEU A 26 -8.51 3.41 -13.06
CA LEU A 26 -7.49 3.86 -12.12
C LEU A 26 -7.30 2.82 -11.02
N TYR A 27 -6.07 2.33 -10.86
CA TYR A 27 -5.68 1.38 -9.85
C TYR A 27 -4.83 2.07 -8.78
N GLY A 28 -5.15 1.76 -7.53
CA GLY A 28 -4.41 2.24 -6.38
C GLY A 28 -3.72 1.12 -5.63
N PHE A 29 -2.51 1.41 -5.15
CA PHE A 29 -1.73 0.55 -4.28
C PHE A 29 -1.28 1.37 -3.07
N LYS A 30 -1.06 0.69 -1.94
CA LYS A 30 -0.55 1.34 -0.73
C LYS A 30 0.81 0.79 -0.36
N SER A 31 1.69 1.68 0.05
CA SER A 31 3.02 1.27 0.53
C SER A 31 2.96 0.84 2.00
N VAL A 32 3.86 -0.05 2.38
CA VAL A 32 4.11 -0.47 3.76
C VAL A 32 5.62 -0.56 4.02
N GLU A 33 6.00 -0.46 5.28
CA GLU A 33 7.32 -0.86 5.75
C GLU A 33 7.23 -2.27 6.35
N ALA A 34 8.06 -3.20 5.90
CA ALA A 34 8.12 -4.56 6.43
C ALA A 34 9.46 -5.23 6.07
N SER A 35 9.88 -6.17 6.91
CA SER A 35 11.03 -7.03 6.59
C SER A 35 10.59 -8.29 5.83
N GLY A 36 11.45 -8.75 4.92
CA GLY A 36 11.23 -9.95 4.11
C GLY A 36 10.46 -9.71 2.81
N SER A 37 10.30 -10.78 2.03
CA SER A 37 9.62 -10.75 0.73
C SER A 37 8.10 -10.83 0.90
N GLY A 38 7.42 -9.71 0.71
CA GLY A 38 5.98 -9.68 0.46
C GLY A 38 5.68 -9.03 -0.88
N GLU A 39 4.40 -8.91 -1.21
CA GLU A 39 3.95 -8.23 -2.42
C GLU A 39 2.79 -7.28 -2.11
N PRO A 40 2.72 -6.13 -2.81
CA PRO A 40 1.55 -5.26 -2.76
C PRO A 40 0.40 -5.89 -3.55
N THR A 41 -0.82 -5.53 -3.17
CA THR A 41 -2.03 -5.92 -3.89
C THR A 41 -2.76 -4.69 -4.40
N VAL A 42 -3.61 -4.87 -5.42
CA VAL A 42 -4.54 -3.83 -5.84
C VAL A 42 -5.44 -3.47 -4.66
N TRP A 43 -5.21 -2.29 -4.10
CA TRP A 43 -5.90 -1.82 -2.91
C TRP A 43 -7.26 -1.22 -3.25
N PHE A 44 -7.35 -0.50 -4.37
CA PHE A 44 -8.63 -0.10 -4.94
C PHE A 44 -8.57 -0.06 -6.46
N LYS A 45 -9.76 -0.10 -7.06
CA LYS A 45 -9.98 0.13 -8.48
C LYS A 45 -11.13 1.12 -8.64
N LEU A 46 -10.90 2.13 -9.46
CA LEU A 46 -11.93 3.04 -9.92
C LEU A 46 -12.16 2.80 -11.41
N ASP A 47 -13.30 2.18 -11.71
CA ASP A 47 -13.67 1.86 -13.09
C ASP A 47 -13.77 3.12 -13.95
N GLN A 48 -13.51 2.96 -15.25
CA GLN A 48 -13.50 4.04 -16.24
C GLN A 48 -14.70 4.99 -16.12
N ASN A 49 -15.91 4.46 -15.94
CA ASN A 49 -17.15 5.26 -15.89
C ASN A 49 -17.23 6.18 -14.67
N LYS A 50 -16.47 5.89 -13.61
CA LYS A 50 -16.39 6.69 -12.39
C LYS A 50 -15.31 7.77 -12.46
N LEU A 51 -14.50 7.82 -13.53
CA LEU A 51 -13.49 8.88 -13.72
C LEU A 51 -14.16 10.24 -13.96
N LEU A 52 -13.67 11.25 -13.25
CA LEU A 52 -14.13 12.64 -13.33
C LEU A 52 -12.93 13.58 -13.45
N THR A 53 -13.14 14.83 -13.89
CA THR A 53 -12.09 15.85 -13.98
C THR A 53 -11.42 16.14 -12.65
N ASN A 54 -12.15 15.95 -11.55
CA ASN A 54 -11.62 15.91 -10.18
C ASN A 54 -12.03 14.56 -9.58
N THR A 55 -11.14 13.58 -9.71
CA THR A 55 -11.33 12.25 -9.13
C THR A 55 -10.77 12.25 -7.71
N LEU A 56 -11.64 12.22 -6.70
CA LEU A 56 -11.27 12.21 -5.29
C LEU A 56 -11.19 10.76 -4.79
N ILE A 57 -10.08 10.41 -4.14
CA ILE A 57 -9.88 9.14 -3.44
C ILE A 57 -9.76 9.44 -1.95
N THR A 58 -10.48 8.71 -1.11
CA THR A 58 -10.47 8.89 0.34
C THR A 58 -10.24 7.60 1.10
N TRP A 59 -9.49 7.69 2.19
CA TRP A 59 -9.31 6.56 3.10
C TRP A 59 -9.09 7.02 4.53
N GLU A 60 -9.27 6.08 5.45
CA GLU A 60 -9.13 6.31 6.89
C GLU A 60 -8.19 5.26 7.49
N GLU A 61 -7.54 5.59 8.61
CA GLU A 61 -6.76 4.63 9.42
C GLU A 61 -7.68 3.66 10.18
N GLU A 62 -8.49 2.92 9.43
CA GLU A 62 -9.29 1.80 9.90
C GLU A 62 -8.72 0.53 9.26
N PHE A 63 -8.04 -0.28 10.08
CA PHE A 63 -7.30 -1.45 9.63
C PHE A 63 -7.96 -2.75 10.09
N GLN A 64 -7.81 -3.77 9.26
CA GLN A 64 -7.97 -5.16 9.64
C GLN A 64 -6.68 -5.91 9.38
N GLY A 65 -6.29 -6.80 10.27
CA GLY A 65 -5.32 -7.84 9.94
C GLY A 65 -6.05 -9.09 9.48
N TYR A 66 -5.42 -9.85 8.58
CA TYR A 66 -5.99 -11.08 8.07
C TYR A 66 -4.97 -12.22 8.03
N ASN A 67 -5.47 -13.45 7.98
CA ASN A 67 -4.72 -14.58 7.46
C ASN A 67 -5.43 -15.20 6.24
N SER A 68 -4.67 -15.91 5.42
CA SER A 68 -5.14 -16.57 4.21
C SER A 68 -4.29 -17.80 3.92
N THR A 69 -4.85 -18.75 3.17
CA THR A 69 -4.13 -19.86 2.55
C THR A 69 -3.74 -19.58 1.09
N SER A 70 -4.09 -18.40 0.57
CA SER A 70 -3.73 -17.99 -0.80
C SER A 70 -2.20 -17.84 -0.92
N GLN A 71 -1.62 -18.35 -2.00
CA GLN A 71 -0.21 -18.15 -2.28
C GLN A 71 0.04 -16.71 -2.72
N VAL A 72 1.12 -16.10 -2.23
CA VAL A 72 1.59 -14.79 -2.72
C VAL A 72 2.34 -15.01 -4.03
N SER A 73 1.68 -14.71 -5.16
CA SER A 73 2.24 -14.83 -6.50
C SER A 73 1.54 -13.86 -7.44
N ASP A 74 2.23 -13.43 -8.51
CA ASP A 74 1.69 -12.51 -9.52
C ASP A 74 0.34 -12.97 -10.07
N ASN A 75 -0.60 -12.03 -10.22
CA ASN A 75 -1.98 -12.24 -10.68
C ASN A 75 -2.83 -13.18 -9.83
N VAL A 76 -2.41 -13.48 -8.58
CA VAL A 76 -3.25 -14.22 -7.63
C VAL A 76 -4.03 -13.24 -6.75
N THR A 77 -5.35 -13.41 -6.70
CA THR A 77 -6.21 -12.71 -5.75
C THR A 77 -6.11 -13.33 -4.36
N ILE A 78 -5.76 -12.50 -3.37
CA ILE A 78 -5.68 -12.93 -1.98
C ILE A 78 -7.08 -12.91 -1.36
N THR A 79 -7.60 -14.09 -1.03
CA THR A 79 -8.86 -14.22 -0.29
C THR A 79 -8.58 -14.34 1.20
N ALA A 80 -8.91 -13.32 1.99
CA ALA A 80 -8.80 -13.39 3.44
C ALA A 80 -9.69 -14.52 4.00
N SER A 81 -9.09 -15.43 4.76
CA SER A 81 -9.81 -16.54 5.42
C SER A 81 -10.43 -16.08 6.72
N ASN A 82 -9.68 -15.35 7.54
CA ASN A 82 -10.18 -14.68 8.74
C ASN A 82 -9.68 -13.24 8.75
N THR A 83 -10.47 -12.35 9.34
CA THR A 83 -10.10 -10.97 9.57
C THR A 83 -10.37 -10.57 11.01
N ILE A 84 -9.62 -9.60 11.52
CA ILE A 84 -9.86 -8.98 12.82
C ILE A 84 -9.55 -7.49 12.72
N ASN A 85 -10.43 -6.65 13.29
CA ASN A 85 -10.14 -5.23 13.42
C ASN A 85 -8.88 -5.06 14.27
N THR A 86 -8.00 -4.16 13.85
CA THR A 86 -6.70 -3.97 14.47
C THR A 86 -6.32 -2.50 14.43
N ASN A 87 -5.45 -2.10 15.34
CA ASN A 87 -4.84 -0.79 15.36
C ASN A 87 -3.33 -0.91 15.19
N ILE A 88 -2.69 0.21 14.89
CA ILE A 88 -1.24 0.34 15.01
C ILE A 88 -0.84 0.01 16.46
N ASN A 89 0.29 -0.69 16.63
CA ASN A 89 0.81 -1.28 17.88
C ASN A 89 0.13 -2.59 18.32
N ASP A 90 -0.83 -3.13 17.57
CA ASP A 90 -1.42 -4.41 17.90
C ASP A 90 -0.54 -5.60 17.45
N LEU A 91 -0.61 -6.67 18.23
CA LEU A 91 -0.13 -8.01 17.94
C LEU A 91 -1.32 -8.94 17.69
N ILE A 92 -1.43 -9.42 16.46
CA ILE A 92 -2.38 -10.43 16.01
C ILE A 92 -1.74 -11.80 16.14
N THR A 93 -2.35 -12.66 16.94
CA THR A 93 -1.91 -14.06 17.10
C THR A 93 -2.80 -14.97 16.28
N ILE A 94 -2.18 -15.84 15.47
CA ILE A 94 -2.84 -16.94 14.78
C ILE A 94 -2.65 -18.18 15.63
N ASN A 95 -3.73 -18.71 16.20
CA ASN A 95 -3.65 -19.90 17.05
C ASN A 95 -3.50 -21.19 16.22
N ALA A 96 -3.36 -22.34 16.88
CA ALA A 96 -3.18 -23.63 16.22
C ALA A 96 -4.31 -24.01 15.23
N ALA A 97 -5.51 -23.47 15.40
CA ALA A 97 -6.66 -23.69 14.51
C ALA A 97 -6.75 -22.65 13.37
N GLY A 98 -5.86 -21.67 13.33
CA GLY A 98 -5.88 -20.58 12.34
C GLY A 98 -6.75 -19.39 12.72
N ASN A 99 -7.32 -19.35 13.92
CA ASN A 99 -8.15 -18.23 14.38
C ASN A 99 -7.28 -17.04 14.82
N LEU A 100 -7.81 -15.83 14.65
CA LEU A 100 -7.13 -14.59 14.99
C LEU A 100 -7.57 -14.05 16.35
N SER A 101 -6.62 -13.53 17.13
CA SER A 101 -6.86 -12.69 18.31
C SER A 101 -5.91 -11.50 18.29
N SER A 102 -6.38 -10.32 18.69
CA SER A 102 -5.55 -9.10 18.73
C SER A 102 -5.31 -8.64 20.17
N THR A 103 -4.11 -8.16 20.45
CA THR A 103 -3.71 -7.56 21.73
C THR A 103 -2.86 -6.31 21.49
N ASN A 104 -2.95 -5.30 22.34
CA ASN A 104 -2.14 -4.07 22.24
C ASN A 104 -0.74 -4.28 22.87
N ASN A 105 0.01 -5.24 22.34
CA ASN A 105 1.35 -5.63 22.79
C ASN A 105 2.31 -5.80 21.61
N GLY A 106 2.00 -5.20 20.47
CA GLY A 106 2.85 -5.21 19.29
C GLY A 106 3.98 -4.18 19.38
N PRO A 107 5.00 -4.29 18.52
CA PRO A 107 6.00 -3.26 18.29
C PRO A 107 5.36 -1.92 17.93
N GLN A 108 5.97 -0.83 18.40
CA GLN A 108 5.51 0.52 18.12
C GLN A 108 5.52 0.80 16.61
N GLY A 109 4.43 1.39 16.10
CA GLY A 109 4.27 1.78 14.70
C GLY A 109 3.81 0.67 13.77
N ALA A 110 3.76 -0.59 14.22
CA ALA A 110 3.44 -1.73 13.38
C ALA A 110 2.11 -2.40 13.76
N ILE A 111 1.49 -3.06 12.79
CA ILE A 111 0.55 -4.16 13.01
C ILE A 111 1.35 -5.43 12.85
N SER A 112 1.40 -6.25 13.90
CA SER A 112 2.25 -7.45 13.92
C SER A 112 1.45 -8.73 13.96
N PHE A 113 2.04 -9.79 13.46
CA PHE A 113 1.47 -11.12 13.39
C PHE A 113 2.42 -12.10 14.08
N LEU A 114 1.88 -13.01 14.87
CA LEU A 114 2.56 -14.16 15.43
C LEU A 114 1.80 -15.42 15.03
N ASN A 115 2.46 -16.32 14.30
CA ASN A 115 1.87 -17.59 13.91
C ASN A 115 2.22 -18.68 14.91
N MET A 116 1.26 -19.13 15.71
CA MET A 116 1.41 -20.28 16.62
C MET A 116 0.91 -21.59 16.00
N ALA A 117 0.39 -21.57 14.77
CA ALA A 117 -0.03 -22.77 14.06
C ALA A 117 1.17 -23.49 13.45
N PRO A 118 1.13 -24.83 13.30
CA PRO A 118 2.20 -25.56 12.64
C PRO A 118 2.31 -25.24 11.13
N GLN A 119 1.22 -24.79 10.51
CA GLN A 119 1.17 -24.49 9.08
C GLN A 119 1.55 -23.04 8.76
N GLN A 120 2.04 -22.82 7.54
CA GLN A 120 2.27 -21.49 6.98
C GLN A 120 0.94 -20.82 6.61
N PHE A 121 0.91 -19.50 6.72
CA PHE A 121 -0.17 -18.65 6.20
C PHE A 121 0.40 -17.52 5.34
N THR A 122 -0.50 -16.86 4.62
CA THR A 122 -0.31 -15.50 4.12
C THR A 122 -1.00 -14.55 5.09
N VAL A 123 -0.32 -13.47 5.47
CA VAL A 123 -0.85 -12.41 6.33
C VAL A 123 -0.67 -11.05 5.66
N GLY A 124 -1.42 -10.08 6.12
CA GLY A 124 -1.27 -8.71 5.68
C GLY A 124 -2.30 -7.81 6.33
N ILE A 125 -2.36 -6.60 5.81
CA ILE A 125 -3.28 -5.57 6.28
C ILE A 125 -4.35 -5.37 5.20
N SER A 126 -5.58 -5.16 5.66
CA SER A 126 -6.65 -4.60 4.84
C SER A 126 -6.99 -3.22 5.39
N GLN A 127 -7.35 -2.30 4.51
CA GLN A 127 -7.73 -0.94 4.89
C GLN A 127 -8.95 -0.50 4.08
N LYS A 128 -9.81 0.28 4.74
CA LYS A 128 -10.97 0.90 4.10
C LYS A 128 -10.57 2.06 3.19
N VAL A 129 -11.00 2.00 1.94
CA VAL A 129 -10.85 3.03 0.90
C VAL A 129 -12.17 3.18 0.17
N ASP A 130 -12.68 4.41 0.06
CA ASP A 130 -13.99 4.71 -0.52
C ASP A 130 -15.12 3.78 -0.05
N ASN A 131 -15.11 3.49 1.27
CA ASN A 131 -16.02 2.60 2.00
C ASN A 131 -15.87 1.08 1.80
N GLU A 132 -14.90 0.63 1.01
CA GLU A 132 -14.60 -0.80 0.84
C GLU A 132 -13.29 -1.18 1.55
N THR A 133 -13.34 -2.26 2.32
CA THR A 133 -12.13 -2.81 2.97
C THR A 133 -11.46 -3.79 2.03
N ASN A 134 -10.25 -3.46 1.59
CA ASN A 134 -9.48 -4.26 0.65
C ASN A 134 -8.10 -4.58 1.20
N VAL A 135 -7.57 -5.75 0.83
CA VAL A 135 -6.20 -6.17 1.11
C VAL A 135 -5.24 -5.20 0.41
N LEU A 136 -4.27 -4.66 1.14
CA LEU A 136 -3.26 -3.74 0.59
C LEU A 136 -1.88 -4.39 0.39
N CYS A 137 -1.59 -5.45 1.13
CA CYS A 137 -0.34 -6.20 1.02
C CYS A 137 -0.51 -7.65 1.47
N ALA A 138 0.42 -8.51 1.03
CA ALA A 138 0.44 -9.92 1.36
C ALA A 138 1.87 -10.40 1.62
N PHE A 139 2.07 -11.08 2.74
CA PHE A 139 3.35 -11.61 3.19
C PHE A 139 3.18 -13.07 3.62
N PRO A 140 4.08 -13.99 3.20
CA PRO A 140 4.14 -15.29 3.81
C PRO A 140 4.63 -15.19 5.27
N ILE A 141 4.01 -15.97 6.15
CA ILE A 141 4.45 -16.19 7.53
C ILE A 141 4.54 -17.69 7.79
N LEU A 142 5.75 -18.15 8.12
CA LEU A 142 6.01 -19.57 8.38
C LEU A 142 5.23 -20.06 9.60
N GLY A 143 5.27 -21.36 9.87
CA GLY A 143 4.65 -21.97 11.05
C GLY A 143 5.33 -21.60 12.36
N ASN A 144 4.72 -22.09 13.44
CA ASN A 144 5.10 -22.11 14.85
C ASN A 144 6.22 -21.15 15.28
N GLY A 145 5.82 -20.01 15.83
CA GLY A 145 6.69 -18.99 16.40
C GLY A 145 7.17 -17.94 15.40
N ALA A 146 6.86 -18.08 14.11
CA ALA A 146 7.19 -17.06 13.13
C ALA A 146 6.40 -15.77 13.39
N ALA A 147 7.08 -14.64 13.25
CA ALA A 147 6.50 -13.32 13.42
C ALA A 147 6.69 -12.44 12.17
N ARG A 148 5.78 -11.49 11.98
CA ARG A 148 5.84 -10.47 10.92
C ARG A 148 5.38 -9.14 11.51
N ALA A 149 6.13 -8.07 11.29
CA ALA A 149 5.70 -6.72 11.59
C ALA A 149 5.50 -5.96 10.27
N ILE A 150 4.37 -5.26 10.16
CA ILE A 150 4.02 -4.47 8.98
C ILE A 150 3.59 -3.09 9.46
N THR A 151 4.29 -2.05 9.02
CA THR A 151 4.01 -0.66 9.35
C THR A 151 3.31 0.00 8.16
N PRO A 152 2.04 0.39 8.28
CA PRO A 152 1.38 1.19 7.26
C PRO A 152 2.12 2.52 7.06
N ILE A 153 2.37 2.91 5.80
CA ILE A 153 2.92 4.24 5.49
C ILE A 153 1.96 5.05 4.62
N THR A 154 2.06 6.37 4.72
CA THR A 154 1.15 7.32 4.07
C THR A 154 1.56 7.60 2.63
N THR A 155 1.98 6.57 1.89
CA THR A 155 2.39 6.66 0.49
C THR A 155 1.55 5.72 -0.37
N ILE A 156 1.01 6.24 -1.47
CA ILE A 156 0.18 5.47 -2.42
C ILE A 156 0.83 5.47 -3.80
N ALA A 157 0.59 4.44 -4.60
CA ALA A 157 0.86 4.46 -6.03
C ALA A 157 -0.43 4.43 -6.83
N LEU A 158 -0.48 5.24 -7.89
CA LEU A 158 -1.61 5.36 -8.81
C LEU A 158 -1.18 4.99 -10.23
N ILE A 159 -1.96 4.14 -10.88
CA ILE A 159 -1.68 3.61 -12.23
C ILE A 159 -2.98 3.58 -13.04
N PHE A 160 -2.96 4.12 -14.26
CA PHE A 160 -4.04 3.92 -15.23
C PHE A 160 -3.76 2.68 -16.08
N SER A 161 -4.68 1.73 -16.17
CA SER A 161 -4.52 0.53 -17.00
C SER A 161 -5.84 0.08 -17.63
N THR A 162 -5.74 -0.53 -18.81
CA THR A 162 -6.85 -1.22 -19.49
C THR A 162 -6.97 -2.69 -19.09
N SER A 163 -6.01 -3.20 -18.30
CA SER A 163 -6.10 -4.55 -17.72
C SER A 163 -7.31 -4.62 -16.81
N VAL A 164 -7.99 -5.78 -16.78
CA VAL A 164 -9.11 -6.04 -15.86
C VAL A 164 -8.56 -6.84 -14.69
N ILE A 165 -8.29 -6.15 -13.58
CA ILE A 165 -7.70 -6.75 -12.38
C ILE A 165 -8.62 -6.47 -11.19
N GLU A 166 -8.93 -7.50 -10.42
CA GLU A 166 -9.74 -7.39 -9.22
C GLU A 166 -8.92 -6.84 -8.04
N THR A 167 -9.60 -6.21 -7.08
CA THR A 167 -8.95 -5.82 -5.81
C THR A 167 -8.40 -7.05 -5.08
N ALA A 168 -7.45 -6.83 -4.17
CA ALA A 168 -6.69 -7.89 -3.49
C ALA A 168 -5.82 -8.77 -4.40
N THR A 169 -5.71 -8.47 -5.71
CA THR A 169 -4.81 -9.18 -6.63
C THR A 169 -3.38 -8.70 -6.46
N VAL A 170 -2.45 -9.65 -6.31
CA VAL A 170 -1.00 -9.39 -6.26
C VAL A 170 -0.52 -8.96 -7.63
N ILE A 171 0.18 -7.82 -7.67
CA ILE A 171 0.81 -7.29 -8.89
C ILE A 171 2.28 -7.06 -8.61
N THR A 172 3.13 -7.86 -9.24
CA THR A 172 4.59 -7.82 -9.02
C THR A 172 5.29 -6.77 -9.88
N ARG A 173 4.68 -6.38 -11.01
CA ARG A 173 5.21 -5.37 -11.93
C ARG A 173 4.16 -4.35 -12.33
N ALA A 174 4.56 -3.08 -12.40
CA ALA A 174 3.67 -1.99 -12.80
C ALA A 174 3.07 -2.24 -14.19
N MET A 175 1.75 -2.10 -14.31
CA MET A 175 1.01 -2.34 -15.56
C MET A 175 1.29 -1.28 -16.63
N SER A 176 1.58 -0.06 -16.18
CA SER A 176 1.89 1.10 -17.00
C SER A 176 2.71 2.09 -16.16
N SER A 177 3.01 3.27 -16.70
CA SER A 177 3.61 4.35 -15.89
C SER A 177 2.64 4.84 -14.83
N GLY A 178 3.19 5.25 -13.69
CA GLY A 178 2.41 5.67 -12.53
C GLY A 178 3.11 6.74 -11.71
N ALA A 179 2.41 7.16 -10.66
CA ALA A 179 2.93 8.10 -9.67
C ALA A 179 2.91 7.47 -8.28
N LEU A 180 4.04 7.56 -7.59
CA LEU A 180 4.16 7.33 -6.16
C LEU A 180 3.97 8.68 -5.45
N ILE A 181 3.02 8.75 -4.53
CA ILE A 181 2.56 9.98 -3.87
C ILE A 181 2.70 9.82 -2.36
N SER A 182 3.60 10.59 -1.75
CA SER A 182 3.74 10.68 -0.31
C SER A 182 2.82 11.75 0.28
N LEU A 183 2.00 11.33 1.25
CA LEU A 183 1.18 12.22 2.07
C LEU A 183 1.84 12.56 3.40
N THR A 184 3.10 12.15 3.61
CA THR A 184 3.84 12.52 4.82
C THR A 184 3.99 14.04 4.90
N GLY A 185 3.56 14.62 6.02
CA GLY A 185 3.56 16.06 6.24
C GLY A 185 2.63 16.87 5.33
N ALA A 186 1.70 16.22 4.62
CA ALA A 186 0.75 16.91 3.75
C ALA A 186 -0.23 17.76 4.59
N PRO A 187 -0.45 19.04 4.27
CA PRO A 187 -1.47 19.85 4.92
C PRO A 187 -2.85 19.19 4.82
N GLY A 188 -3.51 18.98 5.97
CA GLY A 188 -4.82 18.31 6.02
C GLY A 188 -4.81 16.86 5.51
N ASN A 189 -3.64 16.19 5.50
CA ASN A 189 -3.47 14.83 4.99
C ASN A 189 -3.97 14.66 3.54
N SER A 190 -3.81 15.71 2.72
CA SER A 190 -4.33 15.76 1.36
C SER A 190 -3.29 16.18 0.34
N ARG A 191 -3.34 15.55 -0.85
CA ARG A 191 -2.53 15.93 -2.02
C ARG A 191 -3.40 16.08 -3.24
N ILE A 192 -3.00 16.98 -4.14
CA ILE A 192 -3.60 17.16 -5.46
C ILE A 192 -2.53 16.84 -6.49
N VAL A 193 -2.83 15.95 -7.42
CA VAL A 193 -1.96 15.58 -8.54
C VAL A 193 -2.67 15.83 -9.86
N ASN A 194 -1.92 16.07 -10.92
CA ASN A 194 -2.44 16.22 -12.27
C ASN A 194 -2.06 15.00 -13.10
N PHE A 195 -2.95 14.60 -14.01
CA PHE A 195 -2.68 13.61 -15.04
C PHE A 195 -3.13 14.12 -16.40
N GLY A 196 -2.27 13.98 -17.41
CA GLY A 196 -2.59 14.21 -18.81
C GLY A 196 -2.06 13.06 -19.67
N LEU A 197 -2.71 12.79 -20.81
CA LEU A 197 -2.32 11.69 -21.70
C LEU A 197 -0.88 11.83 -22.21
N ASP A 198 -0.50 13.05 -22.61
CA ASP A 198 0.82 13.33 -23.21
C ASP A 198 1.88 13.72 -22.18
N THR A 199 1.45 14.23 -21.01
CA THR A 199 2.33 14.76 -19.97
C THR A 199 2.52 13.81 -18.79
N GLY A 200 1.68 12.77 -18.68
CA GLY A 200 1.68 11.83 -17.58
C GLY A 200 1.31 12.48 -16.25
N TRP A 201 1.85 11.90 -15.17
CA TRP A 201 1.61 12.37 -13.80
C TRP A 201 2.51 13.55 -13.44
N SER A 202 1.94 14.58 -12.80
CA SER A 202 2.69 15.75 -12.36
C SER A 202 2.10 16.40 -11.11
N ALA A 203 2.95 17.13 -10.40
CA ALA A 203 2.59 17.97 -9.26
C ALA A 203 3.44 19.24 -9.21
N GLU A 204 3.63 19.89 -10.37
CA GLU A 204 4.30 21.19 -10.50
C GLU A 204 5.71 21.23 -9.86
N GLY A 205 6.48 20.14 -10.00
CA GLY A 205 7.84 20.02 -9.44
C GLY A 205 7.90 19.61 -7.96
N ALA A 206 6.77 19.22 -7.36
CA ALA A 206 6.75 18.75 -5.98
C ALA A 206 7.61 17.49 -5.75
N THR A 207 8.37 17.48 -4.64
CA THR A 207 9.26 16.38 -4.26
C THR A 207 8.54 15.17 -3.64
N TRP A 208 7.28 15.33 -3.24
CA TRP A 208 6.47 14.25 -2.67
C TRP A 208 5.82 13.35 -3.73
N LEU A 209 5.97 13.67 -5.02
CA LEU A 209 5.54 12.86 -6.14
C LEU A 209 6.77 12.33 -6.89
N THR A 210 6.80 11.02 -7.14
CA THR A 210 7.83 10.38 -7.96
C THR A 210 7.17 9.52 -9.03
N ASN A 211 7.53 9.75 -10.29
CA ASN A 211 7.03 8.94 -11.39
C ASN A 211 7.81 7.64 -11.52
N PHE A 212 7.13 6.59 -11.92
CA PHE A 212 7.75 5.30 -12.25
C PHE A 212 7.24 4.77 -13.59
N ASN A 213 8.04 3.92 -14.23
CA ASN A 213 7.74 3.37 -15.54
C ASN A 213 6.91 2.09 -15.45
N ALA A 214 6.31 1.71 -16.58
CA ALA A 214 5.78 0.37 -16.76
C ALA A 214 6.83 -0.70 -16.44
N PHE A 215 6.39 -1.86 -15.97
CA PHE A 215 7.21 -3.00 -15.58
C PHE A 215 8.17 -2.75 -14.40
N THR A 216 8.09 -1.61 -13.71
CA THR A 216 8.80 -1.39 -12.44
C THR A 216 8.40 -2.46 -11.42
N SER A 217 9.35 -2.97 -10.65
CA SER A 217 9.07 -3.90 -9.54
C SER A 217 8.19 -3.21 -8.49
N MET A 218 6.99 -3.75 -8.27
CA MET A 218 6.03 -3.16 -7.34
C MET A 218 6.42 -3.38 -5.88
N SER A 219 6.97 -4.55 -5.53
CA SER A 219 7.50 -4.80 -4.19
C SER A 219 8.66 -3.88 -3.86
N SER A 220 9.59 -3.65 -4.79
CA SER A 220 10.71 -2.72 -4.57
C SER A 220 10.27 -1.27 -4.41
N LEU A 221 9.11 -0.90 -4.99
CA LEU A 221 8.55 0.45 -4.90
C LEU A 221 7.72 0.65 -3.61
N LEU A 222 6.93 -0.35 -3.23
CA LEU A 222 5.87 -0.22 -2.23
C LEU A 222 6.15 -0.94 -0.91
N ILE A 223 7.09 -1.88 -0.87
CA ILE A 223 7.50 -2.57 0.36
C ILE A 223 8.86 -2.06 0.75
N GLN A 224 8.85 -1.08 1.64
CA GLN A 224 10.06 -0.43 2.13
C GLN A 224 10.66 -1.29 3.25
N SER A 225 11.98 -1.46 3.20
CA SER A 225 12.68 -2.04 4.34
C SER A 225 12.65 -1.03 5.50
N PRO A 226 12.41 -1.47 6.75
CA PRO A 226 12.48 -0.57 7.90
C PRO A 226 13.84 0.11 7.90
N SER A 227 13.87 1.45 7.87
CA SER A 227 15.15 2.15 7.93
C SER A 227 15.76 1.91 9.32
N ASN A 228 16.95 1.33 9.40
CA ASN A 228 17.70 1.30 10.64
C ASN A 228 17.93 2.75 11.08
N SER A 229 17.27 3.18 12.15
CA SER A 229 17.45 4.52 12.74
C SER A 229 18.88 4.78 13.21
N ASN A 230 19.75 3.76 13.21
CA ASN A 230 21.19 3.88 13.48
C ASN A 230 22.03 4.35 12.28
N ASP A 231 21.59 4.15 11.03
CA ASP A 231 22.38 4.55 9.86
C ASP A 231 22.36 6.08 9.64
N ARG A 232 21.28 6.75 10.05
CA ARG A 232 21.19 8.23 9.96
C ARG A 232 22.05 8.97 10.98
N LYS A 233 22.50 8.29 12.06
CA LYS A 233 23.37 8.89 13.06
C LYS A 233 24.85 8.83 12.65
N LEU A 234 25.26 7.75 12.00
CA LEU A 234 26.64 7.55 11.54
C LEU A 234 27.03 8.50 10.39
N GLU A 235 26.12 8.83 9.47
CA GLU A 235 26.38 9.83 8.43
C GLU A 235 26.52 11.25 9.00
N SER A 236 25.80 11.57 10.09
CA SER A 236 25.93 12.87 10.75
C SER A 236 27.19 13.00 11.60
N GLU A 237 27.72 11.91 12.14
CA GLU A 237 28.95 11.91 12.94
C GLU A 237 30.22 11.86 12.08
N HIS A 238 30.20 11.17 10.93
CA HIS A 238 31.32 11.19 9.97
C HIS A 238 31.48 12.56 9.28
N SER A 239 30.39 13.28 9.00
CA SER A 239 30.45 14.64 8.43
C SER A 239 31.02 15.69 9.39
N LEU A 240 31.03 15.43 10.71
CA LEU A 240 31.56 16.35 11.73
C LEU A 240 33.04 16.08 12.04
N LEU A 241 33.52 14.86 11.81
CA LEU A 241 34.92 14.49 12.05
C LEU A 241 35.88 14.87 10.91
N GLU A 242 35.36 15.19 9.71
CA GLU A 242 36.18 15.70 8.59
C GLU A 242 36.35 17.24 8.58
N LYS A 243 35.83 17.93 9.59
CA LYS A 243 35.88 19.41 9.72
C LYS A 243 36.64 19.93 10.94
N VAL A 244 37.49 19.11 11.57
CA VAL A 244 38.39 19.53 12.66
C VAL A 244 39.85 19.35 12.26
#